data_AF-A0AAU5DJQ0-F1
#
_entry.id   AF-A0AAU5DJQ0-F1
#
_cell.length_a   1.000
_cell.length_b   1.000
_cell.length_c   1.000
_cell.angle_alpha   90.00
_cell.angle_beta   90.00
_cell.angle_gamma   90.00
#
_symmetry.space_group_name_H-M   'P 1'
#
loop_
_entity.id
_entity.type
_entity.pdbx_description
1 polymer ?
#
loop_
_entity_poly.entity_id
_entity_poly.type
_entity_poly.pdbx_seq_one_letter_code
_entity_poly.pdbx_strand_id
1 'polypeptide(L)'
;MPPTHRPSRPTRATDLARAEQVLTTLALQAPDGDTTRSILREHSWRSLLLRSALRTVATGGELHAAIHGRGWQARDSREAHYQQFFRTEARMLRLLKAAALVRRPYGPRGELRTRSQLLEQAHKIENASAAQGFFASETDEEAALGCVRIGLGLVHHLVSGAPLPANCSTGLDWQ
;
A
#
# COMPACT_ATOMS: atom_id res chain seq x y z
N MET A 1 -39.09 -30.71 6.14
CA MET A 1 -38.56 -29.36 5.83
C MET A 1 -37.09 -29.51 5.47
N PRO A 2 -36.65 -29.20 4.25
CA PRO A 2 -35.23 -29.23 3.92
C PRO A 2 -34.53 -28.01 4.56
N PRO A 3 -33.28 -28.14 5.03
CA PRO A 3 -32.54 -27.01 5.54
C PRO A 3 -32.23 -26.06 4.38
N THR A 4 -32.76 -24.84 4.45
CA THR A 4 -32.35 -23.73 3.60
C THR A 4 -30.88 -23.42 3.85
N HIS A 5 -30.01 -23.92 2.97
CA HIS A 5 -28.65 -23.43 2.80
C HIS A 5 -28.75 -21.95 2.45
N ARG A 6 -28.53 -21.06 3.43
CA ARG A 6 -28.24 -19.66 3.11
C ARG A 6 -26.99 -19.66 2.24
N PRO A 7 -26.99 -19.04 1.05
CA PRO A 7 -25.76 -18.86 0.31
C PRO A 7 -24.80 -18.06 1.20
N SER A 8 -23.66 -18.69 1.53
CA SER A 8 -22.54 -18.01 2.15
C SER A 8 -22.21 -16.80 1.28
N ARG A 9 -22.49 -15.60 1.80
CA ARG A 9 -22.08 -14.32 1.21
C ARG A 9 -20.64 -14.50 0.73
N PRO A 10 -20.29 -14.14 -0.53
CA PRO A 10 -18.91 -14.17 -0.96
C PRO A 10 -18.10 -13.36 0.03
N THR A 11 -17.20 -14.05 0.74
CA THR A 11 -16.30 -13.47 1.73
C THR A 11 -15.60 -12.32 1.03
N ARG A 12 -15.86 -11.06 1.43
CA ARG A 12 -15.07 -9.93 0.92
C ARG A 12 -13.61 -10.29 1.13
N ALA A 13 -12.86 -10.49 0.04
CA ALA A 13 -11.46 -10.82 0.12
C ALA A 13 -10.76 -9.79 1.02
N THR A 14 -9.94 -10.27 1.96
CA THR A 14 -9.18 -9.37 2.84
C THR A 14 -8.24 -8.52 1.99
N ASP A 15 -7.86 -7.33 2.46
CA ASP A 15 -6.92 -6.46 1.73
C ASP A 15 -5.59 -7.21 1.43
N LEU A 16 -5.21 -8.19 2.27
CA LEU A 16 -4.09 -9.10 2.02
C LEU A 16 -4.32 -9.99 0.79
N ALA A 17 -5.44 -10.72 0.73
CA ALA A 17 -5.72 -11.63 -0.40
C ALA A 17 -5.84 -10.85 -1.72
N ARG A 18 -6.44 -9.66 -1.69
CA ARG A 18 -6.50 -8.76 -2.86
C ARG A 18 -5.11 -8.30 -3.29
N ALA A 19 -4.25 -7.92 -2.34
CA ALA A 19 -2.87 -7.55 -2.65
C ALA A 19 -2.08 -8.74 -3.21
N GLU A 20 -2.17 -9.93 -2.62
CA GLU A 20 -1.50 -11.15 -3.11
C GLU A 20 -1.89 -11.47 -4.55
N GLN A 21 -3.18 -11.36 -4.90
CA GLN A 21 -3.65 -11.53 -6.28
C GLN A 21 -3.00 -10.53 -7.24
N VAL A 22 -2.89 -9.26 -6.84
CA VAL A 22 -2.22 -8.22 -7.65
C VAL A 22 -0.74 -8.55 -7.84
N LEU A 23 -0.05 -8.99 -6.79
CA LEU A 23 1.37 -9.34 -6.86
C LEU A 23 1.60 -10.53 -7.79
N THR A 24 0.72 -11.55 -7.75
CA THR A 24 0.77 -12.65 -8.72
C THR A 24 0.58 -12.18 -10.15
N THR A 25 -0.44 -11.35 -10.41
CA THR A 25 -0.72 -10.82 -11.76
C THR A 25 0.44 -10.01 -12.33
N LEU A 26 1.10 -9.20 -11.49
CA LEU A 26 2.22 -8.36 -11.88
C LEU A 26 3.59 -9.06 -11.77
N ALA A 27 3.62 -10.37 -11.47
CA ALA A 27 4.83 -11.14 -11.24
C ALA A 27 5.79 -10.50 -10.21
N LEU A 28 5.23 -9.85 -9.17
CA LEU A 28 5.97 -9.18 -8.11
C LEU A 28 6.16 -10.09 -6.90
N GLN A 29 7.26 -9.89 -6.18
CA GLN A 29 7.57 -10.65 -4.98
C GLN A 29 6.61 -10.27 -3.83
N ALA A 30 5.91 -11.28 -3.31
CA ALA A 30 5.08 -11.15 -2.12
C ALA A 30 5.93 -11.03 -0.84
N PRO A 31 5.46 -10.25 0.17
CA PRO A 31 6.04 -10.28 1.51
C PRO A 31 5.79 -11.64 2.18
N ASP A 32 6.49 -11.92 3.28
CA ASP A 32 6.25 -13.13 4.06
C ASP A 32 4.80 -13.18 4.60
N GLY A 33 4.01 -14.13 4.11
CA GLY A 33 2.57 -14.19 4.37
C GLY A 33 2.21 -14.55 5.81
N ASP A 34 3.06 -15.33 6.50
CA ASP A 34 2.84 -15.69 7.91
C ASP A 34 3.11 -14.51 8.83
N THR A 35 4.23 -13.81 8.64
CA THR A 35 4.59 -12.59 9.37
C THR A 35 3.57 -11.49 9.10
N THR A 36 3.16 -11.32 7.85
CA THR A 36 2.11 -10.36 7.47
C THR A 36 0.81 -10.64 8.24
N ARG A 37 0.34 -11.90 8.25
CA ARG A 37 -0.86 -12.29 9.00
C ARG A 37 -0.70 -12.10 10.51
N SER A 38 0.48 -12.35 11.06
CA SER A 38 0.79 -12.14 12.47
C SER A 38 0.64 -10.66 12.86
N ILE A 39 1.33 -9.75 12.14
CA ILE A 39 1.26 -8.30 12.38
C ILE A 39 -0.17 -7.79 12.24
N LEU A 40 -0.92 -8.27 11.24
CA LEU A 40 -2.30 -7.85 11.02
C LEU A 40 -3.23 -8.18 12.20
N ARG A 41 -2.92 -9.18 13.03
CA ARG A 41 -3.72 -9.54 14.22
C ARG A 41 -3.45 -8.61 15.40
N GLU A 42 -2.37 -7.83 15.37
CA GLU A 42 -2.05 -6.89 16.44
C GLU A 42 -2.94 -5.64 16.41
N HIS A 43 -3.20 -5.07 17.58
CA HIS A 43 -3.79 -3.74 17.75
C HIS A 43 -2.69 -2.67 17.84
N SER A 44 -1.90 -2.55 16.77
CA SER A 44 -0.73 -1.67 16.71
C SER A 44 -0.82 -0.69 15.53
N TRP A 45 -0.09 0.44 15.63
CA TRP A 45 0.09 1.36 14.50
C TRP A 45 0.73 0.65 13.31
N ARG A 46 1.65 -0.30 13.55
CA ARG A 46 2.26 -1.13 12.52
C ARG A 46 1.20 -1.93 11.75
N SER A 47 0.27 -2.57 12.46
CA SER A 47 -0.89 -3.27 11.86
C SER A 47 -1.80 -2.33 11.05
N LEU A 48 -2.09 -1.12 11.57
CA LEU A 48 -2.92 -0.14 10.85
C LEU A 48 -2.25 0.36 9.56
N LEU A 49 -0.95 0.67 9.62
CA LEU A 49 -0.16 1.08 8.47
C LEU A 49 -0.06 -0.03 7.44
N LEU A 50 0.20 -1.27 7.89
CA LEU A 50 0.26 -2.45 7.03
C LEU A 50 -1.06 -2.69 6.30
N ARG A 51 -2.20 -2.59 7.00
CA ARG A 51 -3.54 -2.66 6.38
C ARG A 51 -3.74 -1.59 5.32
N SER A 52 -3.33 -0.36 5.63
CA SER A 52 -3.48 0.74 4.68
C SER A 52 -2.59 0.56 3.45
N ALA A 53 -1.35 0.09 3.62
CA ALA A 53 -0.42 -0.16 2.53
C ALA A 53 -0.88 -1.32 1.64
N LEU A 54 -1.34 -2.44 2.22
CA LEU A 54 -1.97 -3.55 1.49
C LEU A 54 -3.19 -3.08 0.68
N ARG A 55 -4.02 -2.21 1.27
CA ARG A 55 -5.15 -1.64 0.54
C ARG A 55 -4.70 -0.78 -0.64
N THR A 56 -3.65 0.04 -0.49
CA THR A 56 -3.08 0.81 -1.60
C THR A 56 -2.64 -0.11 -2.74
N VAL A 57 -1.91 -1.19 -2.43
CA VAL A 57 -1.48 -2.20 -3.42
C VAL A 57 -2.68 -2.82 -4.13
N ALA A 58 -3.69 -3.27 -3.38
CA ALA A 58 -4.90 -3.85 -3.94
C ALA A 58 -5.62 -2.87 -4.89
N THR A 59 -5.83 -1.62 -4.44
CA THR A 59 -6.51 -0.62 -5.26
C THR A 59 -5.68 -0.15 -6.46
N GLY A 60 -4.35 -0.17 -6.36
CA GLY A 60 -3.44 0.13 -7.47
C GLY A 60 -3.51 -0.93 -8.56
N GLY A 61 -3.54 -2.21 -8.18
CA GLY A 61 -3.74 -3.31 -9.13
C GLY A 61 -5.14 -3.33 -9.75
N GLU A 62 -6.18 -3.00 -8.98
CA GLU A 62 -7.55 -2.85 -9.50
C GLU A 62 -7.67 -1.69 -10.49
N LEU A 63 -7.00 -0.57 -10.23
CA LEU A 63 -6.91 0.54 -11.17
C LEU A 63 -6.20 0.08 -12.45
N HIS A 64 -5.05 -0.57 -12.34
CA HIS A 64 -4.33 -1.11 -13.49
C HIS A 64 -5.21 -2.05 -14.34
N ALA A 65 -5.86 -3.03 -13.71
CA ALA A 65 -6.75 -3.97 -14.41
C ALA A 65 -7.89 -3.25 -15.16
N ALA A 66 -8.37 -2.11 -14.66
CA ALA A 66 -9.42 -1.32 -15.30
C ALA A 66 -8.94 -0.53 -16.53
N ILE A 67 -7.64 -0.19 -16.58
CA ILE A 67 -7.02 0.64 -17.64
C ILE A 67 -6.12 -0.16 -18.60
N HIS A 68 -5.84 -1.43 -18.31
CA HIS A 68 -5.01 -2.30 -19.14
C HIS A 68 -5.50 -2.35 -20.61
N GLY A 69 -4.56 -2.22 -21.55
CA GLY A 69 -4.78 -2.14 -22.99
C GLY A 69 -5.36 -0.80 -23.47
N ARG A 70 -5.54 0.18 -22.56
CA ARG A 70 -6.19 1.47 -22.84
C ARG A 70 -5.35 2.67 -22.37
N GLY A 71 -4.34 2.43 -21.53
CA GLY A 71 -3.53 3.46 -20.91
C GLY A 71 -4.32 4.47 -20.08
N TRP A 72 -3.63 5.55 -19.70
CA TRP A 72 -4.18 6.65 -18.90
C TRP A 72 -5.30 7.45 -19.60
N GLN A 73 -5.47 7.26 -20.91
CA GLN A 73 -6.53 7.89 -21.71
C GLN A 73 -7.94 7.43 -21.29
N ALA A 74 -8.06 6.30 -20.57
CA ALA A 74 -9.33 5.81 -20.05
C ALA A 74 -9.81 6.52 -18.76
N ARG A 75 -9.10 7.55 -18.28
CA ARG A 75 -9.36 8.21 -16.99
C ARG A 75 -10.82 8.59 -16.78
N ASP A 76 -11.43 9.30 -17.72
CA ASP A 76 -12.81 9.79 -17.57
C ASP A 76 -13.80 8.62 -17.52
N SER A 77 -13.57 7.59 -18.35
CA SER A 77 -14.39 6.37 -18.37
C SER A 77 -14.20 5.47 -17.15
N ARG A 78 -13.13 5.67 -16.37
CA ARG A 78 -12.74 4.86 -15.21
C ARG A 78 -12.56 5.68 -13.94
N GLU A 79 -13.15 6.87 -13.87
CA GLU A 79 -12.93 7.86 -12.81
C GLU A 79 -13.07 7.27 -11.40
N ALA A 80 -14.04 6.37 -11.19
CA ALA A 80 -14.26 5.72 -9.91
C ALA A 80 -13.02 4.96 -9.39
N HIS A 81 -12.27 4.27 -10.26
CA HIS A 81 -11.06 3.53 -9.88
C HIS A 81 -9.93 4.50 -9.49
N TYR A 82 -9.77 5.59 -10.25
CA TYR A 82 -8.81 6.65 -9.94
C TYR A 82 -9.12 7.29 -8.59
N GLN A 83 -10.36 7.73 -8.38
CA GLN A 83 -10.79 8.31 -7.11
C GLN A 83 -10.64 7.34 -5.94
N GLN A 84 -10.88 6.04 -6.15
CA GLN A 84 -10.70 5.03 -5.12
C GLN A 84 -9.21 4.88 -4.76
N PHE A 85 -8.33 4.78 -5.75
CA PHE A 85 -6.90 4.69 -5.55
C PHE A 85 -6.35 5.92 -4.82
N PHE A 86 -6.58 7.14 -5.33
CA PHE A 86 -6.06 8.36 -4.72
C PHE A 86 -6.62 8.61 -3.31
N ARG A 87 -7.88 8.27 -3.04
CA ARG A 87 -8.42 8.36 -1.66
C ARG A 87 -7.75 7.36 -0.72
N THR A 88 -7.41 6.18 -1.21
CA THR A 88 -6.72 5.15 -0.44
C THR A 88 -5.28 5.57 -0.14
N GLU A 89 -4.56 6.06 -1.15
CA GLU A 89 -3.21 6.58 -1.02
C GLU A 89 -3.17 7.79 -0.07
N ALA A 90 -4.04 8.79 -0.24
CA ALA A 90 -4.11 9.94 0.64
C ALA A 90 -4.46 9.54 2.09
N ARG A 91 -5.22 8.47 2.30
CA ARG A 91 -5.48 7.93 3.65
C ARG A 91 -4.23 7.27 4.23
N MET A 92 -3.49 6.49 3.44
CA MET A 92 -2.21 5.89 3.84
C MET A 92 -1.22 6.98 4.26
N LEU A 93 -1.05 8.02 3.45
CA LEU A 93 -0.15 9.15 3.75
C LEU A 93 -0.54 9.90 5.02
N ARG A 94 -1.84 10.13 5.25
CA ARG A 94 -2.33 10.73 6.50
C ARG A 94 -2.07 9.83 7.71
N LEU A 95 -2.24 8.52 7.58
CA LEU A 95 -1.94 7.57 8.66
C LEU A 95 -0.45 7.53 8.98
N LEU A 96 0.43 7.65 7.98
CA LEU A 96 1.86 7.82 8.22
C LEU A 96 2.09 9.08 9.09
N LYS A 97 1.64 10.25 8.63
CA LYS A 97 1.81 11.50 9.40
C LYS A 97 1.24 11.37 10.83
N ALA A 98 0.06 10.79 11.00
CA ALA A 98 -0.53 10.55 12.32
C ALA A 98 0.31 9.61 13.19
N ALA A 99 0.85 8.52 12.64
CA ALA A 99 1.72 7.60 13.36
C ALA A 99 3.00 8.30 13.87
N ALA A 100 3.59 9.19 13.04
CA ALA A 100 4.74 10.00 13.42
C ALA A 100 4.43 11.00 14.55
N LEU A 101 3.19 11.48 14.64
CA LEU A 101 2.75 12.45 15.66
C LEU A 101 2.35 11.79 16.99
N VAL A 102 1.78 10.58 16.94
CA VAL A 102 1.13 9.92 18.10
C VAL A 102 2.05 8.95 18.84
N ARG A 103 3.10 8.39 18.20
CA ARG A 103 3.96 7.40 18.87
C ARG A 103 5.16 7.99 19.62
N ARG A 104 5.54 7.23 20.66
CA ARG A 104 6.86 7.23 21.26
C ARG A 104 7.93 7.06 20.17
N PRO A 105 9.07 7.75 20.31
CA PRO A 105 10.15 7.84 19.34
C PRO A 105 10.87 6.50 19.18
N TYR A 106 10.20 5.44 18.72
CA TYR A 106 10.82 4.13 18.56
C TYR A 106 10.56 3.58 17.17
N GLY A 107 11.64 3.25 16.48
CA GLY A 107 11.61 2.52 15.22
C GLY A 107 11.22 1.04 15.42
N PRO A 108 11.32 0.23 14.36
CA PRO A 108 10.91 -1.19 14.32
C PRO A 108 11.38 -2.05 15.47
N ARG A 109 12.65 -1.83 15.83
CA ARG A 109 13.52 -2.68 16.63
C ARG A 109 13.67 -2.09 18.03
N GLY A 110 12.83 -1.12 18.38
CA GLY A 110 12.91 -0.40 19.65
C GLY A 110 14.01 0.67 19.70
N GLU A 111 14.55 1.07 18.54
CA GLU A 111 15.57 2.13 18.42
C GLU A 111 14.97 3.53 18.56
N LEU A 112 15.63 4.45 19.27
CA LEU A 112 15.10 5.80 19.47
C LEU A 112 15.09 6.61 18.15
N ARG A 113 13.91 7.09 17.72
CA ARG A 113 13.67 7.88 16.49
C ARG A 113 12.95 9.18 16.81
N THR A 114 13.52 10.33 16.50
CA THR A 114 12.85 11.59 16.80
C THR A 114 11.56 11.76 15.99
N ARG A 115 10.59 12.49 16.54
CA ARG A 115 9.37 12.88 15.80
C ARG A 115 9.69 13.58 14.48
N SER A 116 10.76 14.37 14.44
CA SER A 116 11.23 15.04 13.22
C SER A 116 11.62 14.03 12.15
N GLN A 117 12.41 13.00 12.50
CA GLN A 117 12.81 11.94 11.58
C GLN A 117 11.60 11.16 11.06
N LEU A 118 10.63 10.87 11.93
CA LEU A 118 9.43 10.17 11.50
C LEU A 118 8.59 11.01 10.51
N LEU A 119 8.44 12.31 10.77
CA LEU A 119 7.73 13.22 9.87
C LEU A 119 8.49 13.44 8.55
N GLU A 120 9.81 13.55 8.59
CA GLU A 120 10.65 13.66 7.39
C GLU A 120 10.46 12.46 6.47
N GLN A 121 10.48 11.25 7.03
CA GLN A 121 10.21 10.04 6.27
C GLN A 121 8.79 10.02 5.68
N ALA A 122 7.78 10.45 6.43
CA ALA A 122 6.40 10.56 5.91
C ALA A 122 6.30 11.57 4.75
N HIS A 123 6.99 12.73 4.85
CA HIS A 123 7.05 13.71 3.77
C HIS A 123 7.80 13.18 2.55
N LYS A 124 8.89 12.44 2.73
CA LYS A 124 9.60 11.77 1.63
C LYS A 124 8.70 10.77 0.89
N ILE A 125 7.93 9.96 1.60
CA ILE A 125 6.97 9.03 1.00
C ILE A 125 5.87 9.78 0.24
N GLU A 126 5.33 10.86 0.82
CA GLU A 126 4.33 11.71 0.17
C GLU A 126 4.88 12.34 -1.12
N ASN A 127 6.06 12.94 -1.06
CA ASN A 127 6.73 13.54 -2.22
C ASN A 127 7.00 12.49 -3.30
N ALA A 128 7.45 11.29 -2.91
CA ALA A 128 7.69 10.20 -3.85
C ALA A 128 6.40 9.66 -4.48
N SER A 129 5.28 9.70 -3.76
CA SER A 129 3.95 9.34 -4.30
C SER A 129 3.48 10.42 -5.29
N ALA A 130 3.63 11.71 -4.95
CA ALA A 130 3.27 12.82 -5.82
C ALA A 130 4.15 12.94 -7.08
N ALA A 131 5.43 12.56 -6.97
CA ALA A 131 6.39 12.60 -8.07
C ALA A 131 6.28 11.40 -9.02
N GLN A 132 5.44 10.39 -8.70
CA GLN A 132 5.09 9.39 -9.69
C GLN A 132 4.35 10.09 -10.81
N GLY A 133 4.95 10.08 -12.01
CA GLY A 133 4.36 10.62 -13.21
C GLY A 133 3.17 9.78 -13.65
N PHE A 134 2.06 9.82 -12.91
CA PHE A 134 0.80 9.13 -13.20
C PHE A 134 0.20 9.49 -14.58
N PHE A 135 0.83 10.37 -15.35
CA PHE A 135 0.35 10.87 -16.64
C PHE A 135 1.46 10.92 -17.71
N ALA A 136 2.64 10.37 -17.45
CA ALA A 136 3.64 10.20 -18.51
C ALA A 136 3.17 9.09 -19.46
N SER A 137 3.63 9.12 -20.71
CA SER A 137 3.35 8.14 -21.77
C SER A 137 4.03 6.79 -21.49
N GLU A 138 3.69 6.20 -20.34
CA GLU A 138 4.21 4.94 -19.83
C GLU A 138 3.42 3.77 -20.41
N THR A 139 4.09 2.64 -20.58
CA THR A 139 3.42 1.37 -20.90
C THR A 139 2.47 0.97 -19.76
N ASP A 140 1.44 0.16 -20.06
CA ASP A 140 0.47 -0.28 -19.05
C ASP A 140 1.15 -0.95 -17.84
N GLU A 141 2.26 -1.67 -18.07
CA GLU A 141 3.04 -2.35 -17.04
C GLU A 141 3.80 -1.37 -16.13
N GLU A 142 4.45 -0.35 -16.70
CA GLU A 142 5.13 0.70 -15.92
C GLU A 142 4.14 1.48 -15.06
N ALA A 143 2.95 1.77 -15.59
CA ALA A 143 1.87 2.38 -14.85
C ALA A 143 1.40 1.50 -13.68
N ALA A 144 1.33 0.17 -13.88
CA ALA A 144 0.99 -0.79 -12.83
C ALA A 144 2.01 -0.76 -11.70
N LEU A 145 3.30 -0.85 -12.07
CA LEU A 145 4.42 -0.79 -11.15
C LEU A 145 4.40 0.54 -10.39
N GLY A 146 4.15 1.65 -11.08
CA GLY A 146 3.96 2.97 -10.47
C GLY A 146 2.92 2.94 -9.36
N CYS A 147 1.70 2.50 -9.65
CA CYS A 147 0.59 2.51 -8.70
C CYS A 147 0.83 1.63 -7.45
N VAL A 148 1.59 0.53 -7.59
CA VAL A 148 1.80 -0.40 -6.47
C VAL A 148 3.13 -0.21 -5.74
N ARG A 149 4.13 0.41 -6.36
CA ARG A 149 5.53 0.44 -5.87
C ARG A 149 5.67 0.98 -4.46
N ILE A 150 5.05 2.13 -4.15
CA ILE A 150 5.18 2.77 -2.83
C ILE A 150 4.47 1.94 -1.76
N GLY A 151 3.24 1.51 -2.04
CA GLY A 151 2.47 0.66 -1.15
C GLY A 151 3.17 -0.67 -0.87
N LEU A 152 3.70 -1.32 -1.90
CA LEU A 152 4.42 -2.58 -1.79
C LEU A 152 5.75 -2.42 -1.05
N GLY A 153 6.49 -1.35 -1.32
CA GLY A 153 7.70 -1.00 -0.58
C GLY A 153 7.42 -0.84 0.92
N LEU A 154 6.33 -0.14 1.27
CA LEU A 154 5.89 0.00 2.66
C LEU A 154 5.47 -1.34 3.28
N VAL A 155 4.83 -2.23 2.52
CA VAL A 155 4.46 -3.57 3.01
C VAL A 155 5.72 -4.38 3.35
N HIS A 156 6.68 -4.48 2.42
CA HIS A 156 7.94 -5.20 2.66
C HIS A 156 8.70 -4.61 3.84
N HIS A 157 8.77 -3.28 3.90
CA HIS A 157 9.38 -2.56 4.98
C HIS A 157 8.76 -2.88 6.35
N LEU A 158 7.43 -2.79 6.46
CA LEU A 158 6.71 -3.05 7.70
C LEU A 158 6.72 -4.53 8.08
N VAL A 159 6.94 -5.46 7.15
CA VAL A 159 6.92 -6.91 7.41
C VAL A 159 8.32 -7.42 7.76
N SER A 160 9.31 -7.16 6.91
CA SER A 160 10.65 -7.74 7.00
C SER A 160 11.75 -6.74 7.35
N GLY A 161 11.41 -5.45 7.49
CA GLY A 161 12.41 -4.39 7.67
C GLY A 161 13.20 -4.08 6.40
N ALA A 162 12.69 -4.45 5.22
CA ALA A 162 13.32 -4.12 3.94
C ALA A 162 13.50 -2.60 3.79
N PRO A 163 14.56 -2.11 3.13
CA PRO A 163 14.71 -0.68 2.86
C PRO A 163 13.55 -0.17 2.00
N LEU A 164 13.14 1.07 2.22
CA LEU A 164 12.15 1.71 1.35
C LEU A 164 12.74 1.95 -0.05
N PRO A 165 11.90 2.10 -1.09
CA PRO A 165 12.36 2.53 -2.41
C PRO A 165 13.26 3.78 -2.31
N ALA A 166 14.33 3.85 -3.11
CA ALA A 166 15.38 4.87 -2.95
C ALA A 166 14.85 6.32 -3.00
N ASN A 167 13.83 6.58 -3.81
CA ASN A 167 13.17 7.89 -3.89
C ASN A 167 12.35 8.25 -2.64
N CYS A 168 12.04 7.27 -1.80
CA CYS A 168 11.33 7.42 -0.53
C CYS A 168 12.25 7.27 0.68
N SER A 169 13.43 6.67 0.52
CA SER A 169 14.33 6.39 1.63
C SER A 169 15.00 7.67 2.17
N THR A 170 15.18 7.72 3.48
CA THR A 170 15.99 8.72 4.18
C THR A 170 17.33 8.14 4.64
N GLY A 171 17.59 6.85 4.40
CA GLY A 171 18.72 6.10 4.99
C GLY A 171 18.55 5.80 6.49
N LEU A 172 17.49 6.33 7.09
CA LEU A 172 17.06 6.18 8.49
C LEU A 172 15.55 5.95 8.50
N ASP A 173 15.11 5.04 7.63
CA ASP A 173 13.71 4.81 7.36
C ASP A 173 12.93 4.47 8.64
N TRP A 174 11.59 4.43 8.53
CA TRP A 174 10.80 3.68 9.51
C TRP A 174 11.28 2.22 9.45
N GLN A 175 10.67 1.31 10.15
CA GLN A 175 10.74 -0.14 9.85
C GLN A 175 9.71 -0.70 10.84
#